data_AF-A0A179ITJ6-F1
#
_entry.id   AF-A0A179ITJ6-F1
#
_cell.length_a   1.000
_cell.length_b   1.000
_cell.length_c   1.000
_cell.angle_alpha   90.00
_cell.angle_beta   90.00
_cell.angle_gamma   90.00
#
_symmetry.space_group_name_H-M   'P 1'
#
loop_
_entity.id
_entity.type
_entity.pdbx_description
1 polymer ?
#
loop_
_entity_poly.entity_id
_entity_poly.type
_entity_poly.pdbx_seq_one_letter_code
_entity_poly.pdbx_strand_id
1 'polypeptide(L)' 'MLEVDNRVMLPELTHTRLVATSGDVIHSLACPALGIKCDAYPDQEYSTDNVLKYVEYYIAQCLLYSNLQIYLHS' A
#
# COMPACT_ATOMS: atom_id res chain seq x y z
N MET A 1 -14.65 10.98 8.72
CA MET A 1 -14.64 10.36 7.37
C MET A 1 -13.17 10.29 6.98
N LEU A 2 -12.59 9.09 6.87
CA LEU A 2 -11.18 8.94 6.44
C LEU A 2 -11.16 9.12 4.92
N GLU A 3 -11.14 10.38 4.48
CA GLU A 3 -10.86 10.71 3.09
C GLU A 3 -9.36 10.68 2.88
N VAL A 4 -8.94 9.96 1.84
CA VAL A 4 -7.56 9.93 1.37
C VAL A 4 -7.55 10.56 0.00
N ASP A 5 -6.55 11.42 -0.24
CA ASP A 5 -6.40 12.17 -1.50
C ASP A 5 -6.26 11.23 -2.71
N ASN A 6 -5.58 10.10 -2.52
CA ASN A 6 -5.36 9.09 -3.55
C ASN A 6 -6.02 7.78 -3.16
N ARG A 7 -7.04 7.39 -3.93
CA ARG A 7 -7.67 6.07 -3.82
C ARG A 7 -7.04 5.14 -4.84
N VAL A 8 -6.71 3.95 -4.38
CA VAL A 8 -6.10 2.91 -5.20
C VAL A 8 -7.18 1.88 -5.52
N MET A 9 -7.50 1.71 -6.81
CA MET A 9 -8.38 0.66 -7.30
C MET A 9 -7.53 -0.48 -7.85
N LEU A 10 -7.87 -1.72 -7.48
CA LEU A 10 -7.14 -2.91 -7.86
C LEU A 10 -8.04 -3.91 -8.61
N PRO A 11 -7.51 -4.62 -9.60
CA PRO A 11 -8.27 -5.64 -10.34
C PRO A 11 -8.58 -6.86 -9.46
N GLU A 12 -9.77 -7.42 -9.65
CA GLU A 12 -10.22 -8.63 -8.97
C GLU A 12 -9.58 -9.89 -9.57
N LEU A 13 -9.38 -10.91 -8.73
CA LEU A 13 -8.85 -12.24 -9.04
C LEU A 13 -7.50 -12.22 -9.78
N THR A 14 -6.79 -11.11 -9.67
CA THR A 14 -5.49 -10.91 -10.30
C THR A 14 -4.42 -10.88 -9.22
N HIS A 15 -3.28 -11.50 -9.52
CA HIS A 15 -2.14 -11.52 -8.63
C HIS A 15 -1.49 -10.13 -8.64
N THR A 16 -1.69 -9.38 -7.56
CA THR A 16 -1.14 -8.02 -7.45
C THR A 16 0.00 -8.02 -6.47
N ARG A 17 1.17 -7.55 -6.91
CA ARG A 17 2.31 -7.26 -6.05
C ARG A 17 2.23 -5.82 -5.58
N LEU A 18 2.19 -5.63 -4.27
CA LEU A 18 2.35 -4.34 -3.63
C LEU A 18 3.82 -4.13 -3.31
N VAL A 19 4.35 -3.00 -3.78
CA VAL A 19 5.70 -2.54 -3.49
C VAL A 19 5.61 -1.21 -2.77
N ALA A 20 6.27 -1.10 -1.63
CA ALA A 20 6.34 0.12 -0.83
C ALA A 20 7.79 0.48 -0.53
N THR A 21 8.13 1.75 -0.71
CA THR A 21 9.44 2.31 -0.37
C THR A 21 9.31 3.75 0.12
N SER A 22 10.28 4.20 0.91
CA SER A 22 10.34 5.57 1.42
C SER A 22 11.51 6.32 0.81
N GLY A 23 11.30 7.61 0.49
CA GLY A 23 12.35 8.51 0.02
C GLY A 23 13.09 9.29 1.12
N ASP A 24 12.60 9.26 2.37
CA ASP A 24 13.11 10.13 3.43
C ASP A 24 13.22 9.46 4.81
N VAL A 25 12.09 9.15 5.44
CA VAL A 25 12.00 8.62 6.80
C VAL A 25 11.22 7.31 6.81
N ILE A 26 11.28 6.57 7.91
CA ILE A 26 10.54 5.32 8.01
C ILE A 26 9.04 5.62 8.05
N HIS A 27 8.28 4.99 7.16
CA HIS A 27 6.82 5.06 7.11
C HIS A 27 6.24 3.69 7.44
N SER A 28 5.10 3.66 8.11
CA SER A 28 4.33 2.43 8.33
C SER A 28 2.98 2.55 7.63
N LEU A 29 2.73 1.64 6.70
CA LEU A 29 1.49 1.51 5.95
C LEU A 29 0.63 0.42 6.60
N ALA A 30 -0.61 0.77 6.94
CA ALA A 30 -1.60 -0.20 7.39
C ALA A 30 -2.83 -0.14 6.48
N CYS A 31 -3.14 -1.25 5.82
CA CYS A 31 -4.39 -1.47 5.08
C CYS A 31 -5.13 -2.67 5.69
N PRO A 32 -6.02 -2.45 6.67
CA PRO A 32 -6.71 -3.54 7.36
C PRO A 32 -7.65 -4.34 6.43
N ALA A 33 -8.21 -3.70 5.39
CA ALA A 33 -9.05 -4.39 4.41
C ALA A 33 -8.27 -5.40 3.56
N LEU A 34 -6.96 -5.19 3.36
CA LEU A 34 -6.05 -6.13 2.71
C LEU A 34 -5.35 -7.06 3.70
N GLY A 35 -5.46 -6.80 5.02
CA GLY A 35 -4.64 -7.47 6.03
C GLY A 35 -3.14 -7.15 5.92
N ILE A 36 -2.79 -6.06 5.24
CA ILE A 36 -1.40 -5.68 5.00
C ILE A 36 -0.97 -4.66 6.06
N LYS A 37 0.15 -4.93 6.71
CA LYS A 37 0.92 -3.96 7.48
C LYS A 37 2.38 -4.06 7.06
N CYS A 38 2.95 -2.97 6.57
CA CYS A 38 4.34 -2.94 6.16
C CYS A 38 5.03 -1.65 6.58
N ASP A 39 6.32 -1.75 6.82
CA ASP A 39 7.18 -0.62 7.17
C ASP A 39 8.10 -0.35 5.97
N ALA A 40 8.03 0.85 5.42
CA ALA A 40 8.87 1.33 4.34
C ALA A 40 10.04 2.11 4.93
N TYR A 41 11.26 1.57 4.78
CA TYR A 41 12.49 2.21 5.18
C TYR A 41 13.12 2.92 3.98
N PRO A 42 13.80 4.06 4.20
CA PRO A 42 14.65 4.62 3.16
C PRO A 42 15.70 3.59 2.72
N ASP A 43 15.97 3.51 1.42
CA ASP A 43 16.87 2.56 0.77
C ASP A 43 16.45 1.07 0.84
N GLN A 44 15.25 0.77 1.32
CA GLN A 44 14.70 -0.58 1.32
C GLN A 44 13.37 -0.65 0.58
N GLU A 45 13.19 -1.72 -0.19
CA GLU A 45 11.93 -2.05 -0.85
C GLU A 45 11.22 -3.17 -0.07
N TYR A 46 9.95 -2.97 0.23
CA TYR A 46 9.06 -4.01 0.71
C TYR A 46 8.14 -4.46 -0.42
N SER A 47 8.15 -5.74 -0.77
CA SER A 47 7.27 -6.31 -1.80
C SER A 47 6.44 -7.46 -1.25
N THR A 48 5.13 -7.44 -1.41
CA THR A 48 4.24 -8.58 -1.11
C THR A 48 3.26 -8.88 -2.21
N ASP A 49 3.01 -10.17 -2.40
CA ASP A 49 2.07 -10.70 -3.35
C ASP A 49 0.73 -10.95 -2.68
N ASN A 50 -0.35 -10.42 -3.26
CA ASN A 50 -1.71 -10.61 -2.77
C ASN A 50 -2.66 -10.90 -3.93
N VAL A 51 -3.63 -11.78 -3.69
CA VAL A 51 -4.71 -12.06 -4.65
C VAL A 51 -5.99 -11.50 -4.09
N LEU A 52 -6.55 -10.52 -4.79
CA LEU A 52 -7.77 -9.85 -4.37
C LEU A 52 -8.99 -10.61 -4.87
N LYS A 53 -9.97 -10.77 -3.99
CA LYS A 53 -11.21 -11.49 -4.33
C LYS A 53 -12.32 -10.58 -4.85
N TYR A 54 -12.21 -9.27 -4.64
CA TYR A 54 -13.24 -8.30 -5.00
C TYR A 54 -12.58 -6.99 -5.45
N VAL A 55 -13.17 -6.29 -6.43
CA VAL A 55 -12.76 -4.92 -6.78
C VAL A 55 -13.34 -3.96 -5.74
N GLU A 56 -12.50 -3.50 -4.80
CA GLU A 56 -12.87 -2.49 -3.80
C GLU A 56 -11.87 -1.34 -3.74
N TYR A 57 -12.30 -0.23 -3.14
CA TYR A 57 -11.41 0.87 -2.78
C TYR A 57 -10.70 0.51 -1.48
N TYR A 58 -9.40 0.25 -1.57
CA TYR A 58 -8.59 0.00 -0.39
C TYR A 58 -8.04 1.31 0.16
N ILE A 59 -8.43 1.62 1.39
CA ILE A 59 -7.88 2.75 2.14
C ILE A 59 -6.70 2.23 2.95
N ALA A 60 -5.54 2.84 2.72
CA ALA A 60 -4.36 2.60 3.53
C ALA A 60 -4.00 3.89 4.26
N GLN A 61 -3.65 3.77 5.54
CA GLN A 61 -3.25 4.90 6.37
C GLN A 61 -1.74 4.84 6.58
N CYS A 62 -1.05 5.95 6.28
CA CYS A 62 0.35 6.15 6.64
C CYS A 62 0.44 6.73 8.05
N LEU A 63 1.32 6.18 8.89
CA LEU A 63 1.51 6.64 10.27
C LEU A 63 2.61 7.70 10.44
N LEU A 64 3.32 8.08 9.37
CA LEU A 64 4.28 9.20 9.33
C LEU A 64 4.15 9.93 7.98
N TYR A 65 4.42 11.24 7.96
CA TYR A 65 4.02 12.14 6.87
C TYR A 65 4.86 12.01 5.59
N SER A 66 4.14 11.94 4.46
CA SER A 66 4.48 12.45 3.11
C SER A 66 5.88 12.20 2.55
N ASN A 67 6.10 11.02 1.96
CA ASN A 67 6.86 10.73 0.72
C ASN A 67 6.89 9.21 0.43
N LEU A 68 5.82 8.50 0.83
CA LEU A 68 5.70 7.07 0.59
C LEU A 68 5.36 6.83 -0.88
N GLN A 69 6.19 6.06 -1.57
CA GLN A 69 5.92 5.61 -2.94
C GLN A 69 5.36 4.19 -2.87
N ILE A 70 4.13 4.04 -3.36
CA ILE A 70 3.44 2.76 -3.47
C ILE A 70 3.32 2.42 -4.95
N TYR A 71 3.86 1.28 -5.35
CA TYR A 71 3.72 0.73 -6.68
C TYR A 71 2.91 -0.56 -6.60
N LEU A 72 2.02 -0.73 -7.58
CA LEU A 72 1.23 -1.94 -7.73
C LEU A 72 1.54 -2.54 -9.08
N HIS A 73 1.96 -3.78 -9.08
CA HIS A 73 2.23 -4.54 -10.28
C HIS A 73 1.23 -5.70 -10.37
N SER A 74 0.45 -5.75 -11.43
CA SER A 74 -0.45 -6.88 -11.76
C SER A 74 0.28 -8.01 -12.48
#